data_AF-A0A497QZS8-F1
#
_entry.id   AF-A0A497QZS8-F1
#
_cell.length_a   1.000
_cell.length_b   1.000
_cell.length_c   1.000
_cell.angle_alpha   90.00
_cell.angle_beta   90.00
_cell.angle_gamma   90.00
#
_symmetry.space_group_name_H-M   'P 1'
#
loop_
_entity.id
_entity.type
_entity.pdbx_description
1 polymer ?
#
loop_
_entity_poly.entity_id
_entity_poly.type
_entity_poly.pdbx_seq_one_letter_code
_entity_poly.pdbx_strand_id
1 'polypeptide(L)'
;MARTDQYKQIYQLWKNERRTTTLLEVKSSVFSTIRQLMTTLEKDLDKIDPQDKVSARVIKERISRLDRILHDLTKIRTHKIIHAIFTNTLNKKGLAAEELDLVNSLEKIFDEHNKRSILGEVTKSFLPETQQKGGITQEKQATDFMTVRILEDLPEIVDAASNGGEVRSFGPFKKEDIVKLPLRYAKTLIMKNAADRIDLPDL
;
A
#
# COMPACT_ATOMS: atom_id res chain seq x y z
N MET A 1 24.58 23.93 -5.57
CA MET A 1 24.65 22.46 -5.53
C MET A 1 23.33 21.82 -5.07
N ALA A 2 22.81 22.13 -3.87
CA ALA A 2 21.61 21.49 -3.30
C ALA A 2 20.35 21.38 -4.22
N ARG A 3 20.03 22.39 -5.03
CA ARG A 3 18.82 22.38 -5.88
C ARG A 3 18.89 21.42 -7.06
N THR A 4 20.06 21.31 -7.68
CA THR A 4 20.30 20.35 -8.75
C THR A 4 20.22 18.93 -8.21
N ASP A 5 20.69 18.73 -6.99
CA ASP A 5 20.62 17.43 -6.31
C ASP A 5 19.19 17.08 -5.92
N GLN A 6 18.40 18.03 -5.42
CA GLN A 6 16.98 17.84 -5.12
C GLN A 6 16.17 17.49 -6.37
N TYR A 7 16.38 18.20 -7.49
CA TYR A 7 15.74 17.87 -8.78
C TYR A 7 16.09 16.45 -9.23
N LYS A 8 17.37 16.08 -9.16
CA LYS A 8 17.82 14.72 -9.50
C LYS A 8 17.17 13.67 -8.61
N GLN A 9 17.05 13.90 -7.30
CA GLN A 9 16.40 12.97 -6.37
C GLN A 9 14.92 12.76 -6.73
N ILE A 10 14.17 13.84 -6.99
CA ILE A 10 12.76 13.77 -7.44
C ILE A 10 12.66 12.97 -8.75
N TYR A 11 13.53 13.26 -9.71
CA TYR A 11 13.56 12.54 -10.98
C TYR A 11 13.84 11.04 -10.81
N GLN A 12 14.81 10.67 -9.96
CA GLN A 12 15.11 9.26 -9.69
C GLN A 12 13.98 8.55 -8.96
N LEU A 13 13.35 9.22 -7.97
CA LEU A 13 12.17 8.69 -7.29
C LEU A 13 11.06 8.38 -8.29
N TRP A 14 10.71 9.34 -9.16
CA TRP A 14 9.70 9.15 -10.19
C TRP A 14 10.06 8.02 -11.16
N LYS A 15 11.30 7.97 -11.63
CA LYS A 15 11.79 6.93 -12.52
C LYS A 15 11.71 5.54 -11.89
N ASN A 16 12.05 5.42 -10.61
CA ASN A 16 11.97 4.17 -9.88
C ASN A 16 10.52 3.75 -9.64
N GLU A 17 9.65 4.68 -9.24
CA GLU A 17 8.22 4.43 -9.06
C GLU A 17 7.57 3.86 -10.32
N ARG A 18 7.95 4.37 -11.50
CA ARG A 18 7.48 3.85 -12.79
C ARG A 18 7.93 2.42 -13.11
N ARG A 19 9.08 2.00 -12.58
CA ARG A 19 9.71 0.72 -12.90
C ARG A 19 9.27 -0.39 -11.94
N THR A 20 8.94 -0.04 -10.71
CA THR A 20 8.48 -1.01 -9.72
C THR A 20 6.99 -1.25 -9.87
N THR A 21 6.57 -2.50 -9.66
CA THR A 21 5.16 -2.86 -9.58
C THR A 21 4.58 -2.53 -8.21
N THR A 22 5.40 -2.66 -7.16
CA THR A 22 5.05 -2.32 -5.79
C THR A 22 5.20 -0.83 -5.51
N LEU A 23 4.41 -0.35 -4.54
CA LEU A 23 4.48 1.02 -4.05
C LEU A 23 5.81 1.24 -3.32
N LEU A 24 6.60 2.22 -3.76
CA LEU A 24 7.83 2.56 -3.06
C LEU A 24 7.52 3.33 -1.78
N GLU A 25 8.32 3.08 -0.75
CA GLU A 25 8.31 3.91 0.45
C GLU A 25 8.95 5.26 0.14
N VAL A 26 8.24 6.34 0.46
CA VAL A 26 8.70 7.71 0.26
C VAL A 26 8.62 8.48 1.56
N LYS A 27 9.34 9.60 1.63
CA LYS A 27 9.24 10.52 2.77
C LYS A 27 7.85 11.15 2.78
N SER A 28 7.31 11.40 3.97
CA SER A 28 6.01 12.08 4.15
C SER A 28 5.93 13.45 3.46
N SER A 29 7.08 14.10 3.27
CA SER A 29 7.21 15.43 2.68
C SER A 29 7.52 15.47 1.18
N VAL A 30 7.44 14.34 0.45
CA VAL A 30 7.87 14.33 -0.97
C VAL A 30 7.09 15.33 -1.82
N PHE A 31 5.75 15.37 -1.72
CA PHE A 31 4.96 16.29 -2.54
C PHE A 31 5.13 17.76 -2.12
N SER A 32 5.24 18.05 -0.82
CA SER A 32 5.56 19.41 -0.35
C SER A 32 6.95 19.86 -0.82
N THR A 33 7.92 18.94 -0.85
CA THR A 33 9.28 19.19 -1.38
C THR A 33 9.27 19.53 -2.87
N ILE A 34 8.43 18.85 -3.67
CA ILE A 34 8.26 19.15 -5.10
C ILE A 34 7.62 20.53 -5.28
N ARG A 35 6.54 20.83 -4.55
CA ARG A 35 5.85 22.13 -4.62
C ARG A 35 6.77 23.28 -4.22
N GLN A 36 7.53 23.13 -3.13
CA GLN A 36 8.50 24.13 -2.70
C GLN A 36 9.58 24.38 -3.75
N LEU A 37 10.06 23.33 -4.43
CA LEU A 37 11.03 23.48 -5.52
C LEU A 37 10.43 24.25 -6.71
N MET A 38 9.19 23.95 -7.10
CA MET A 38 8.49 24.67 -8.17
C MET A 38 8.33 26.15 -7.83
N THR A 39 7.81 26.48 -6.64
CA THR A 39 7.65 27.88 -6.19
C THR A 39 8.99 28.62 -6.13
N THR A 40 10.06 27.92 -5.76
CA THR A 40 11.41 28.53 -5.75
C THR A 40 11.89 28.84 -7.17
N LEU A 41 11.66 27.93 -8.13
CA LEU A 41 12.00 28.15 -9.53
C LEU A 41 11.17 29.27 -10.16
N GLU A 42 9.90 29.41 -9.80
CA GLU A 42 9.04 30.53 -10.23
C GLU A 42 9.60 31.86 -9.72
N LYS A 43 9.95 31.95 -8.44
CA LYS A 43 10.60 33.14 -7.86
C LYS A 43 11.93 33.48 -8.52
N ASP A 44 12.68 32.48 -8.98
CA ASP A 44 13.92 32.72 -9.73
C ASP A 44 13.62 33.24 -11.13
N LEU A 45 12.58 32.72 -11.78
CA LEU A 45 12.15 33.17 -13.09
C LEU A 45 11.75 34.66 -13.06
N ASP A 46 11.07 35.10 -12.01
CA ASP A 46 10.66 36.49 -11.82
C ASP A 46 11.84 37.45 -11.63
N LYS A 47 13.01 36.94 -11.22
CA LYS A 47 14.24 37.72 -11.00
C LYS A 47 15.18 37.74 -12.19
N ILE A 48 14.91 36.94 -13.23
CA ILE A 48 15.75 36.90 -14.42
C ILE A 48 15.55 38.18 -15.21
N ASP A 49 16.66 38.74 -15.71
CA ASP A 49 16.65 39.86 -16.65
C ASP A 49 15.76 39.49 -17.87
N PRO A 50 14.77 40.32 -18.24
CA PRO A 50 13.93 40.08 -19.42
C PRO A 50 14.71 39.83 -20.73
N GLN A 51 15.94 40.31 -20.84
CA GLN A 51 16.81 40.07 -22.00
C GLN A 51 17.52 38.70 -21.96
N ASP A 52 17.68 38.08 -20.79
CA ASP A 52 18.27 36.73 -20.65
C ASP A 52 17.22 35.64 -20.93
N LYS A 53 16.87 35.53 -22.21
CA LYS A 53 15.92 34.54 -22.72
C LYS A 53 16.39 33.10 -22.53
N VAL A 54 17.71 32.87 -22.46
CA VAL A 54 18.29 31.52 -22.33
C VAL A 54 18.04 30.99 -20.92
N SER A 55 18.39 31.75 -19.89
CA SER A 55 18.16 31.35 -18.50
C SER A 55 16.66 31.20 -18.21
N ALA A 56 15.84 32.14 -18.69
CA ALA A 56 14.39 32.09 -18.54
C ALA A 56 13.80 30.80 -19.14
N ARG A 57 14.23 30.42 -20.35
CA ARG A 57 13.80 29.18 -21.00
C ARG A 57 14.21 27.93 -20.20
N VAL A 58 15.43 27.89 -19.68
CA VAL A 58 15.91 26.75 -18.88
C VAL A 58 15.07 26.56 -17.62
N ILE A 59 14.72 27.63 -16.91
CA ILE A 59 13.88 27.54 -15.71
C ILE A 59 12.45 27.10 -16.06
N LYS A 60 11.84 27.70 -17.10
CA LYS A 60 10.50 27.31 -17.57
C LYS A 60 10.42 25.82 -17.91
N GLU A 61 11.43 25.30 -18.61
CA GLU A 61 11.54 23.88 -18.93
C GLU A 61 11.64 23.00 -17.68
N ARG A 62 12.38 23.42 -16.66
CA ARG A 62 12.47 22.68 -15.39
C ARG A 62 11.14 22.64 -14.65
N ILE A 63 10.42 23.76 -14.59
CA ILE A 63 9.09 23.85 -13.97
C ILE A 63 8.12 22.92 -14.71
N SER A 64 8.06 23.01 -16.04
CA SER A 64 7.19 22.15 -16.86
C SER A 64 7.49 20.66 -16.68
N ARG A 65 8.77 20.29 -16.56
CA ARG A 65 9.16 18.89 -16.27
C ARG A 65 8.77 18.44 -14.87
N LEU A 66 8.94 19.28 -13.86
CA LEU A 66 8.52 18.96 -12.49
C LEU A 66 7.00 18.80 -12.41
N ASP A 67 6.25 19.65 -13.11
CA ASP A 67 4.80 19.56 -13.18
C ASP A 67 4.35 18.21 -13.79
N ARG A 68 4.98 17.79 -14.89
CA ARG A 68 4.74 16.46 -15.49
C ARG A 68 5.08 15.32 -14.54
N ILE A 69 6.22 15.42 -13.84
CA ILE A 69 6.64 14.42 -12.86
C ILE A 69 5.63 14.34 -11.72
N LEU A 70 5.17 15.48 -11.20
CA LEU A 70 4.20 15.53 -10.11
C LEU A 70 2.90 14.83 -10.50
N HIS A 71 2.32 15.20 -11.65
CA HIS A 71 1.09 14.59 -12.14
C HIS A 71 1.22 13.08 -12.36
N ASP A 72 2.29 12.64 -13.01
CA ASP A 72 2.50 11.22 -13.30
C ASP A 72 2.81 10.43 -12.02
N LEU A 73 3.62 10.98 -11.11
CA LEU A 73 3.95 10.36 -9.84
C LEU A 73 2.70 10.18 -8.97
N THR A 74 1.89 11.23 -8.81
CA THR A 74 0.63 11.15 -8.07
C THR A 74 -0.28 10.11 -8.70
N LYS A 75 -0.45 10.12 -10.03
CA LYS A 75 -1.27 9.12 -10.73
C LYS A 75 -0.80 7.70 -10.45
N ILE A 76 0.47 7.38 -10.70
CA ILE A 76 1.02 6.03 -10.53
C ILE A 76 0.87 5.56 -9.09
N ARG A 77 1.22 6.42 -8.14
CA ARG A 77 1.14 6.08 -6.71
C ARG A 77 -0.29 5.87 -6.26
N THR A 78 -1.24 6.70 -6.69
CA THR A 78 -2.67 6.49 -6.41
C THR A 78 -3.15 5.12 -6.90
N HIS A 79 -2.80 4.71 -8.12
CA HIS A 79 -3.19 3.39 -8.63
C HIS A 79 -2.59 2.26 -7.77
N LYS A 80 -1.32 2.37 -7.41
CA LYS A 80 -0.65 1.37 -6.56
C LYS A 80 -1.19 1.33 -5.14
N ILE A 81 -1.55 2.49 -4.56
CA ILE A 81 -2.20 2.58 -3.25
C ILE A 81 -3.55 1.88 -3.28
N ILE A 82 -4.39 2.19 -4.28
CA ILE A 82 -5.70 1.56 -4.44
C ILE A 82 -5.53 0.04 -4.58
N HIS A 83 -4.60 -0.40 -5.44
CA HIS A 83 -4.30 -1.83 -5.59
C HIS A 83 -3.87 -2.47 -4.26
N ALA A 84 -2.96 -1.83 -3.52
CA ALA A 84 -2.48 -2.31 -2.23
C ALA A 84 -3.56 -2.35 -1.13
N ILE A 85 -4.55 -1.45 -1.18
CA ILE A 85 -5.74 -1.52 -0.32
C ILE A 85 -6.56 -2.77 -0.67
N PHE A 86 -6.88 -2.98 -1.95
CA PHE A 86 -7.66 -4.13 -2.39
C PHE A 86 -6.99 -5.48 -2.09
N THR A 87 -5.66 -5.55 -2.17
CA THR A 87 -4.88 -6.76 -1.83
C THR A 87 -4.54 -6.86 -0.35
N ASN A 88 -4.92 -5.89 0.48
CA ASN A 88 -4.59 -5.81 1.90
C ASN A 88 -3.07 -5.91 2.18
N THR A 89 -2.26 -5.28 1.33
CA THR A 89 -0.78 -5.22 1.41
C THR A 89 -0.24 -3.81 1.64
N LEU A 90 -1.10 -2.84 1.94
CA LEU A 90 -0.71 -1.44 2.11
C LEU A 90 0.16 -1.23 3.36
N ASN A 91 1.36 -0.69 3.18
CA ASN A 91 2.18 -0.18 4.29
C ASN A 91 2.01 1.35 4.42
N LYS A 92 1.28 1.79 5.46
CA LYS A 92 1.03 3.22 5.72
C LYS A 92 2.29 4.02 6.09
N LYS A 93 3.37 3.38 6.56
CA LYS A 93 4.61 4.07 6.98
C LYS A 93 5.38 4.72 5.83
N GLY A 94 5.23 4.19 4.61
CA GLY A 94 5.92 4.66 3.41
C GLY A 94 5.11 5.63 2.54
N LEU A 95 4.01 6.17 3.06
CA LEU A 95 3.13 7.08 2.33
C LEU A 95 3.49 8.55 2.55
N ALA A 96 3.22 9.36 1.54
CA ALA A 96 3.21 10.80 1.71
C ALA A 96 2.04 11.25 2.61
N ALA A 97 2.16 12.42 3.23
CA ALA A 97 1.10 12.94 4.09
C ALA A 97 -0.24 13.07 3.35
N GLU A 98 -0.21 13.57 2.12
CA GLU A 98 -1.39 13.75 1.27
C GLU A 98 -2.02 12.43 0.83
N GLU A 99 -1.23 11.35 0.80
CA GLU A 99 -1.71 10.01 0.46
C GLU A 99 -2.42 9.34 1.63
N LEU A 100 -2.03 9.64 2.86
CA LEU A 100 -2.71 9.12 4.06
C LEU A 100 -4.16 9.61 4.13
N ASP A 101 -4.41 10.87 3.78
CA ASP A 101 -5.76 11.42 3.74
C ASP A 101 -6.65 10.72 2.70
N LEU A 102 -6.07 10.41 1.53
CA LEU A 102 -6.74 9.61 0.50
C LEU A 102 -7.06 8.20 0.99
N VAL A 103 -6.09 7.52 1.62
CA VAL A 103 -6.27 6.16 2.17
C VAL A 103 -7.38 6.14 3.21
N ASN A 104 -7.36 7.07 4.16
CA ASN A 104 -8.37 7.15 5.21
C ASN A 104 -9.77 7.39 4.65
N SER A 105 -9.87 8.22 3.60
CA SER A 105 -11.13 8.47 2.91
C SER A 105 -11.64 7.22 2.18
N LEU A 106 -10.76 6.50 1.49
CA LEU A 106 -11.10 5.26 0.79
C LEU A 106 -11.52 4.15 1.74
N GLU A 107 -10.78 3.94 2.85
CA GLU A 107 -11.12 2.94 3.88
C GLU A 107 -12.52 3.20 4.44
N LYS A 108 -12.87 4.45 4.75
CA LYS A 108 -14.23 4.81 5.20
C LYS A 108 -15.30 4.46 4.16
N ILE A 109 -15.06 4.78 2.89
CA ILE A 109 -16.02 4.47 1.80
C ILE A 109 -16.22 2.95 1.70
N PHE A 110 -15.14 2.17 1.75
CA PHE A 110 -15.23 0.71 1.72
C PHE A 110 -15.95 0.15 2.95
N ASP A 111 -15.68 0.66 4.14
CA ASP A 111 -16.35 0.24 5.37
C ASP A 111 -17.85 0.54 5.31
N GLU A 112 -18.24 1.72 4.85
CA GLU A 112 -19.64 2.09 4.68
C GLU A 112 -20.34 1.27 3.61
N HIS A 113 -19.66 0.94 2.52
CA HIS A 113 -20.19 0.06 1.47
C HIS A 113 -20.38 -1.36 2.01
N ASN A 114 -19.40 -1.89 2.74
CA ASN A 114 -19.47 -3.21 3.34
C ASN A 114 -20.59 -3.33 4.38
N LYS A 115 -20.81 -2.28 5.20
CA LYS A 115 -21.93 -2.21 6.16
C LYS A 115 -23.31 -2.20 5.48
N ARG A 116 -23.41 -1.64 4.28
CA ARG A 116 -24.65 -1.53 3.49
C ARG A 116 -24.87 -2.72 2.54
N SER A 117 -23.80 -3.44 2.22
CA SER A 117 -23.83 -4.68 1.46
C SER A 117 -24.31 -5.84 2.34
N ILE A 118 -24.72 -6.95 1.74
CA ILE A 118 -25.18 -8.19 2.41
C ILE A 118 -24.14 -8.70 3.43
N LEU A 119 -22.86 -8.34 3.23
CA LEU A 119 -21.76 -8.55 4.19
C LEU A 119 -21.98 -7.91 5.57
N GLY A 120 -22.64 -6.75 5.66
CA GLY A 120 -22.97 -6.07 6.91
C GLY A 120 -24.03 -6.79 7.75
N GLU A 121 -24.90 -7.57 7.11
CA GLU A 121 -25.86 -8.43 7.79
C GLU A 121 -25.21 -9.75 8.26
N VAL A 122 -24.31 -10.33 7.46
CA VAL A 122 -23.60 -11.58 7.79
C VAL A 122 -22.51 -11.37 8.86
N THR A 123 -21.87 -10.20 8.92
CA THR A 123 -20.76 -9.93 9.88
C THR A 123 -21.20 -9.42 11.25
N LYS A 124 -22.47 -9.01 11.43
CA LYS A 124 -23.00 -8.69 12.78
C LYS A 124 -22.99 -9.90 13.72
N SER A 125 -22.92 -11.11 13.20
CA SER A 125 -22.86 -12.34 13.98
C SER A 125 -21.43 -12.77 14.37
N PHE A 126 -20.37 -12.09 13.93
CA PHE A 126 -18.97 -12.51 14.15
C PHE A 126 -18.05 -11.47 14.81
N LEU A 127 -18.57 -10.32 15.24
CA LEU A 127 -17.78 -9.33 15.97
C LEU A 127 -18.21 -9.30 17.45
N PRO A 128 -17.43 -9.86 18.39
CA PRO A 128 -17.65 -9.52 19.79
C PRO A 128 -17.38 -8.02 19.97
N GLU A 129 -18.38 -7.34 20.53
CA GLU A 129 -18.29 -5.94 20.95
C GLU A 129 -17.09 -5.74 21.88
N THR A 130 -15.99 -5.18 21.36
CA THR A 130 -14.93 -4.68 22.22
C THR A 130 -15.25 -3.24 22.57
N GLN A 131 -15.94 -3.09 23.70
CA GLN A 131 -16.04 -1.84 24.42
C GLN A 131 -14.63 -1.34 24.74
N GLN A 132 -14.37 -0.11 24.34
CA GLN A 132 -13.20 0.65 24.77
C GLN A 132 -13.22 0.81 26.29
N LYS A 133 -12.11 0.46 26.96
CA LYS A 133 -11.55 1.21 28.11
C LYS A 133 -10.18 0.67 28.49
N GLY A 134 -9.16 1.49 28.25
CA GLY A 134 -7.98 1.67 29.10
C GLY A 134 -6.95 0.54 29.19
N GLY A 135 -5.68 0.90 29.01
CA GLY A 135 -4.55 0.14 29.57
C GLY A 135 -3.57 -0.36 28.52
N ILE A 136 -2.38 0.25 28.53
CA ILE A 136 -1.19 -0.22 27.82
C ILE A 136 -0.91 -1.66 28.28
N THR A 137 -1.01 -2.65 27.39
CA THR A 137 -0.27 -3.91 27.49
C THR A 137 0.01 -4.43 26.08
N GLN A 138 1.27 -4.80 25.84
CA GLN A 138 1.71 -5.49 24.63
C GLN A 138 0.95 -6.81 24.51
N GLU A 139 0.08 -6.95 23.52
CA GLU A 139 -0.48 -8.25 23.16
C GLU A 139 0.01 -8.71 21.78
N LYS A 140 0.58 -9.91 21.83
CA LYS A 140 1.16 -10.69 20.75
C LYS A 140 0.20 -10.75 19.56
N GLN A 141 0.75 -10.62 18.36
CA GLN A 141 0.05 -10.89 17.11
C GLN A 141 -0.60 -12.28 17.17
N ALA A 142 -1.90 -12.33 17.45
CA ALA A 142 -2.70 -13.50 17.19
C ALA A 142 -2.67 -13.69 15.66
N THR A 143 -1.90 -14.66 15.19
CA THR A 143 -2.00 -15.12 13.82
C THR A 143 -3.34 -15.81 13.69
N ASP A 144 -4.37 -15.07 13.26
CA ASP A 144 -5.67 -15.66 12.95
C ASP A 144 -5.48 -16.81 11.96
N PHE A 145 -6.17 -17.93 12.20
CA PHE A 145 -6.18 -19.11 11.33
C PHE A 145 -7.51 -19.19 10.59
N MET A 146 -7.50 -19.70 9.37
CA MET A 146 -8.68 -19.89 8.52
C MET A 146 -8.71 -21.32 8.00
N THR A 147 -9.88 -21.95 8.08
CA THR A 147 -10.11 -23.28 7.50
C THR A 147 -10.38 -23.12 6.00
N VAL A 148 -9.64 -23.87 5.18
CA VAL A 148 -9.78 -23.86 3.73
C VAL A 148 -9.82 -25.28 3.18
N ARG A 149 -10.54 -25.47 2.09
CA ARG A 149 -10.51 -26.65 1.23
C ARG A 149 -9.48 -26.45 0.14
N ILE A 150 -8.58 -27.39 -0.04
CA ILE A 150 -7.59 -27.33 -1.12
C ILE A 150 -8.23 -27.84 -2.43
N LEU A 151 -8.05 -27.13 -3.54
CA LEU A 151 -8.69 -27.44 -4.82
C LEU A 151 -7.77 -28.20 -5.80
N GLU A 152 -6.47 -28.23 -5.53
CA GLU A 152 -5.43 -28.87 -6.34
C GLU A 152 -4.30 -29.42 -5.46
N ASP A 153 -3.51 -30.37 -5.94
CA ASP A 153 -2.38 -30.89 -5.16
C ASP A 153 -1.31 -29.80 -4.97
N LEU A 154 -0.98 -29.48 -3.72
CA LEU A 154 -0.03 -28.43 -3.36
C LEU A 154 1.22 -29.00 -2.68
N PRO A 155 2.41 -28.51 -3.05
CA PRO A 155 3.64 -28.87 -2.35
C PRO A 155 3.64 -28.27 -0.93
N GLU A 156 4.55 -28.77 -0.10
CA GLU A 156 4.77 -28.28 1.26
C GLU A 156 5.11 -26.77 1.25
N ILE A 157 4.39 -26.00 2.05
CA ILE A 157 4.57 -24.56 2.25
C ILE A 157 5.41 -24.36 3.50
N VAL A 158 6.61 -23.82 3.35
CA VAL A 158 7.51 -23.51 4.47
C VAL A 158 7.30 -22.06 4.90
N ASP A 159 6.79 -21.87 6.12
CA ASP A 159 6.67 -20.55 6.74
C ASP A 159 8.02 -20.15 7.34
N ALA A 160 8.83 -19.45 6.53
CA ALA A 160 9.99 -18.74 7.03
C ALA A 160 9.52 -17.53 7.82
N ALA A 161 9.39 -17.69 9.14
CA ALA A 161 9.04 -16.62 10.06
C ALA A 161 9.90 -15.38 9.75
N SER A 162 9.25 -14.31 9.28
CA SER A 162 9.85 -12.98 9.14
C SER A 162 10.06 -12.40 10.54
N ASN A 163 11.03 -12.96 11.30
CA ASN A 163 11.67 -12.47 12.53
C ASN A 163 12.34 -13.60 13.37
N GLY A 164 12.99 -14.60 12.75
CA GLY A 164 13.87 -15.54 13.48
C GLY A 164 13.17 -16.50 14.45
N GLY A 165 11.89 -16.81 14.23
CA GLY A 165 11.14 -17.85 14.96
C GLY A 165 11.25 -19.24 14.31
N GLU A 166 10.66 -20.25 14.96
CA GLU A 166 10.58 -21.64 14.45
C GLU A 166 9.99 -21.69 13.03
N VAL A 167 10.67 -22.43 12.16
CA VAL A 167 10.18 -22.74 10.81
C VAL A 167 9.00 -23.71 10.96
N ARG A 168 7.80 -23.29 10.55
CA ARG A 168 6.62 -24.17 10.49
C ARG A 168 6.37 -24.54 9.04
N SER A 169 6.28 -25.84 8.76
CA SER A 169 5.88 -26.30 7.45
C SER A 169 4.42 -26.78 7.45
N PHE A 170 3.74 -26.53 6.35
CA PHE A 170 2.32 -26.80 6.13
C PHE A 170 2.19 -27.62 4.85
N GLY A 171 1.63 -28.82 4.93
CA GLY A 171 1.48 -29.71 3.78
C GLY A 171 2.57 -30.77 3.70
N PRO A 172 2.72 -31.49 2.57
CA PRO A 172 2.01 -31.32 1.29
C PRO A 172 0.50 -31.57 1.39
N PHE A 173 -0.27 -30.92 0.53
CA PHE A 173 -1.74 -31.02 0.52
C PHE A 173 -2.22 -31.71 -0.75
N LYS A 174 -3.28 -32.51 -0.62
CA LYS A 174 -3.99 -33.11 -1.74
C LYS A 174 -5.26 -32.33 -2.06
N LYS A 175 -5.73 -32.48 -3.28
CA LYS A 175 -7.05 -32.00 -3.70
C LYS A 175 -8.15 -32.50 -2.75
N GLU A 176 -9.05 -31.59 -2.38
CA GLU A 176 -10.13 -31.69 -1.38
C GLU A 176 -9.69 -31.76 0.10
N ASP A 177 -8.40 -31.65 0.44
CA ASP A 177 -7.98 -31.59 1.84
C ASP A 177 -8.56 -30.36 2.56
N ILE A 178 -9.04 -30.54 3.79
CA ILE A 178 -9.56 -29.45 4.63
C ILE A 178 -8.53 -29.14 5.72
N VAL A 179 -7.95 -27.94 5.67
CA VAL A 179 -6.80 -27.57 6.53
C VAL A 179 -6.97 -26.18 7.14
N LYS A 180 -6.44 -26.01 8.37
CA LYS A 180 -6.35 -24.70 9.04
C LYS A 180 -5.00 -24.07 8.74
N LEU A 181 -5.01 -22.95 8.01
CA LEU A 181 -3.81 -22.22 7.64
C LEU A 181 -3.81 -20.81 8.25
N PRO A 182 -2.63 -20.21 8.52
CA PRO A 182 -2.58 -18.81 8.90
C PRO A 182 -3.26 -17.95 7.84
N LEU A 183 -4.00 -16.93 8.27
CA LEU A 183 -4.90 -16.14 7.44
C LEU A 183 -4.20 -15.50 6.23
N ARG A 184 -2.91 -15.17 6.35
CA ARG A 184 -2.07 -14.70 5.24
C ARG A 184 -1.95 -15.75 4.12
N TYR A 185 -1.69 -17.00 4.46
CA TYR A 185 -1.52 -18.10 3.50
C TYR A 185 -2.85 -18.53 2.92
N ALA A 186 -3.88 -18.66 3.76
CA ALA A 186 -5.24 -18.99 3.32
C ALA A 186 -5.76 -18.00 2.27
N LYS A 187 -5.64 -16.68 2.52
CA LYS A 187 -6.01 -15.64 1.55
C LYS A 187 -5.24 -15.76 0.24
N THR A 188 -3.94 -16.06 0.31
CA THR A 188 -3.09 -16.19 -0.89
C THR A 188 -3.52 -17.38 -1.75
N LEU A 189 -3.86 -18.52 -1.14
CA LEU A 189 -4.33 -19.70 -1.86
C LEU A 189 -5.72 -19.48 -2.46
N ILE A 190 -6.63 -18.83 -1.74
CA ILE A 190 -7.95 -18.46 -2.25
C ILE A 190 -7.85 -17.50 -3.44
N MET A 191 -7.01 -16.46 -3.35
CA MET A 191 -6.79 -15.52 -4.46
C MET A 191 -6.23 -16.20 -5.73
N LYS A 192 -5.50 -17.30 -5.57
CA LYS A 192 -4.94 -18.08 -6.68
C LYS A 192 -5.89 -19.16 -7.19
N ASN A 193 -7.12 -19.25 -6.68
CA ASN A 193 -8.06 -20.36 -6.93
C ASN A 193 -7.47 -21.75 -6.59
N ALA A 194 -6.48 -21.82 -5.69
CA ALA A 194 -5.87 -23.06 -5.22
C ALA A 194 -6.56 -23.62 -3.97
N ALA A 195 -7.37 -22.79 -3.29
CA ALA A 195 -8.16 -23.18 -2.13
C ALA A 195 -9.50 -22.43 -2.07
N ASP A 196 -10.47 -22.98 -1.36
CA ASP A 196 -11.80 -22.43 -1.14
C ASP A 196 -12.07 -22.30 0.36
N ARG A 197 -12.80 -21.28 0.79
CA ARG A 197 -13.07 -21.08 2.22
C ARG A 197 -14.15 -22.05 2.68
N ILE A 198 -13.92 -22.76 3.79
CA ILE A 198 -14.97 -23.52 4.46
C ILE A 198 -15.23 -22.89 5.82
N ASP A 199 -16.50 -22.52 6.05
CA ASP A 199 -17.01 -22.26 7.38
C ASP A 199 -17.63 -23.58 7.89
N LEU A 200 -16.86 -24.34 8.69
CA LEU A 200 -17.41 -25.49 9.40
C LEU A 200 -18.28 -24.96 10.54
N PRO A 201 -19.55 -25.37 10.68
CA PRO A 201 -20.28 -25.15 11.92
C PRO A 201 -19.54 -25.90 13.04
N ASP A 202 -19.29 -25.21 14.16
CA ASP A 202 -18.60 -25.79 15.31
C ASP A 202 -19.27 -27.13 15.72
N LEU A 203 -18.48 -28.20 15.78
CA LEU A 203 -18.85 -29.51 16.34
C LEU A 203 -18.54 -29.54 17.83
#